data_AF-X1M2X7-F1
#
_entry.id   AF-X1M2X7-F1
#
_cell.length_a   1.000
_cell.length_b   1.000
_cell.length_c   1.000
_cell.angle_alpha   90.00
_cell.angle_beta   90.00
_cell.angle_gamma   90.00
#
_symmetry.space_group_name_H-M   'P 1'
#
loop_
_entity.id
_entity.type
_entity.pdbx_description
1 polymer ?
#
loop_
_entity_poly.entity_id
_entity_poly.type
_entity_poly.pdbx_seq_one_letter_code
_entity_poly.pdbx_strand_id
1 'polypeptide(L)'
;MHDPKVGSLISYEGTTTADGAGDGSSLIDSVLTTKPDYDGNLCVITSGAYFGQARDIDGTTTGTVNPTTAFGGQILRGTTFVIVALRLTPAEVAAIEAKLDHASHGLAALKALIDAIKAVTDVIPDAGALTALLTSIASILEDTETTLPAILATIAGYIDNEVAAIEAKLDSPAHGLAALQTLLAAITAAGPTNAQLNTAIALITAVTDNLPDAGVLSSLAQDATVAKEAT
;
A
#
# COMPACT_ATOMS: atom_id res chain seq x y z
N MET A 1 78.96 9.53 -11.76
CA MET A 1 78.44 10.58 -10.87
C MET A 1 76.99 10.80 -11.26
N HIS A 2 76.05 10.54 -10.35
CA HIS A 2 74.63 10.80 -10.61
C HIS A 2 74.37 12.30 -10.70
N ASP A 3 73.31 12.68 -11.42
CA ASP A 3 72.80 14.06 -11.38
C ASP A 3 72.53 14.42 -9.91
N PRO A 4 72.95 15.59 -9.40
CA PRO A 4 72.75 15.97 -8.00
C PRO A 4 71.30 15.88 -7.51
N LYS A 5 70.32 16.07 -8.41
CA LYS A 5 68.88 15.94 -8.11
C LYS A 5 68.43 14.48 -7.97
N VAL A 6 69.12 13.56 -8.66
CA VAL A 6 68.89 12.11 -8.53
C VAL A 6 69.60 11.59 -7.28
N GLY A 7 70.82 12.10 -7.01
CA GLY A 7 71.58 11.76 -5.81
C GLY A 7 70.85 12.08 -4.50
N SER A 8 70.04 13.14 -4.46
CA SER A 8 69.25 13.47 -3.26
C SER A 8 68.13 12.48 -2.93
N LEU A 9 67.72 11.62 -3.88
CA LEU A 9 66.71 10.58 -3.65
C LEU A 9 67.33 9.24 -3.22
N ILE A 10 68.64 9.07 -3.39
CA ILE A 10 69.36 7.84 -3.06
C ILE A 10 69.80 7.90 -1.59
N SER A 11 69.25 7.01 -0.77
CA SER A 11 69.61 6.86 0.65
C SER A 11 70.82 5.96 0.86
N TYR A 12 71.06 5.04 -0.09
CA TYR A 12 72.17 4.10 -0.04
C TYR A 12 72.51 3.57 -1.43
N GLU A 13 73.80 3.38 -1.70
CA GLU A 13 74.31 2.63 -2.85
C GLU A 13 75.14 1.47 -2.32
N GLY A 14 74.87 0.27 -2.83
CA GLY A 14 75.45 -0.96 -2.31
C GLY A 14 75.87 -1.94 -3.39
N THR A 15 76.70 -2.90 -2.98
CA THR A 15 77.03 -4.08 -3.77
C THR A 15 76.87 -5.29 -2.88
N THR A 16 76.08 -6.25 -3.33
CA THR A 16 75.81 -7.47 -2.56
C THR A 16 77.09 -8.20 -2.19
N THR A 17 77.20 -8.58 -0.93
CA THR A 17 78.39 -9.23 -0.38
C THR A 17 78.26 -10.76 -0.35
N ALA A 18 77.05 -11.29 -0.50
CA ALA A 18 76.73 -12.71 -0.60
C ALA A 18 75.50 -12.94 -1.50
N ASP A 19 75.27 -14.19 -1.89
CA ASP A 19 74.08 -14.57 -2.65
C ASP A 19 72.84 -14.53 -1.73
N GLY A 20 71.78 -13.90 -2.21
CA GLY A 20 70.47 -13.91 -1.56
C GLY A 20 69.79 -15.28 -1.63
N ALA A 21 68.55 -15.33 -1.16
CA ALA A 21 67.71 -16.52 -1.24
C ALA A 21 67.40 -16.88 -2.70
N GLY A 22 67.30 -18.18 -3.00
CA GLY A 22 67.13 -18.71 -4.37
C GLY A 22 65.89 -18.16 -5.10
N ASP A 23 64.86 -17.82 -4.33
CA ASP A 23 63.59 -17.27 -4.79
C ASP A 23 63.59 -15.74 -4.95
N GLY A 24 64.69 -15.06 -4.57
CA GLY A 24 64.80 -13.60 -4.62
C GLY A 24 64.14 -12.89 -3.43
N SER A 25 63.78 -13.60 -2.36
CA SER A 25 63.24 -13.02 -1.12
C SER A 25 64.29 -12.31 -0.26
N SER A 26 65.56 -12.29 -0.69
CA SER A 26 66.58 -11.50 -0.01
C SER A 26 67.68 -11.00 -0.93
N LEU A 27 68.28 -9.88 -0.53
CA LEU A 27 69.48 -9.30 -1.09
C LEU A 27 70.46 -9.03 0.06
N ILE A 28 71.68 -9.57 0.00
CA ILE A 28 72.62 -9.53 1.14
C ILE A 28 73.73 -8.54 0.88
N ASP A 29 73.85 -7.54 1.76
CA ASP A 29 74.97 -6.61 1.80
C ASP A 29 75.36 -6.36 3.27
N SER A 30 76.46 -6.97 3.69
CA SER A 30 76.96 -6.90 5.07
C SER A 30 77.21 -5.47 5.56
N VAL A 31 77.43 -4.50 4.67
CA VAL A 31 77.64 -3.09 5.05
C VAL A 31 76.38 -2.49 5.68
N LEU A 32 75.19 -2.96 5.28
CA LEU A 32 73.90 -2.51 5.82
C LEU A 32 73.77 -2.75 7.33
N THR A 33 74.53 -3.67 7.93
CA THR A 33 74.57 -3.88 9.39
C THR A 33 74.98 -2.63 10.18
N THR A 34 75.68 -1.70 9.53
CA THR A 34 76.17 -0.44 10.13
C THR A 34 75.38 0.78 9.67
N LYS A 35 74.33 0.59 8.86
CA LYS A 35 73.52 1.65 8.28
C LYS A 35 72.20 1.81 9.04
N PRO A 36 71.52 2.96 8.89
CA PRO A 36 70.16 3.12 9.37
C PRO A 36 69.22 2.05 8.77
N ASP A 37 68.09 1.83 9.43
CA ASP A 37 67.02 1.02 8.86
C ASP A 37 66.38 1.74 7.67
N TYR A 38 66.20 1.01 6.58
CA TYR A 38 65.59 1.51 5.35
C TYR A 38 64.20 0.90 5.08
N ASP A 39 63.56 0.32 6.09
CA ASP A 39 62.18 -0.16 6.00
C ASP A 39 61.21 0.88 5.40
N GLY A 40 60.41 0.42 4.43
CA GLY A 40 59.48 1.23 3.64
C GLY A 40 60.10 2.11 2.54
N ASN A 41 61.40 1.98 2.28
CA ASN A 41 62.05 2.56 1.10
C ASN A 41 62.06 1.55 -0.06
N LEU A 42 62.42 2.01 -1.26
CA LEU A 42 62.49 1.16 -2.44
C LEU A 42 63.92 0.72 -2.72
N CYS A 43 64.17 -0.59 -2.77
CA CYS A 43 65.41 -1.17 -3.29
C CYS A 43 65.31 -1.34 -4.80
N VAL A 44 66.25 -0.78 -5.55
CA VAL A 44 66.34 -0.86 -7.02
C VAL A 44 67.63 -1.57 -7.41
N ILE A 45 67.52 -2.64 -8.16
CA ILE A 45 68.67 -3.39 -8.69
C ILE A 45 69.28 -2.63 -9.87
N THR A 46 70.58 -2.32 -9.79
CA THR A 46 71.28 -1.50 -10.78
C THR A 46 72.33 -2.26 -11.59
N SER A 47 72.47 -3.58 -11.41
CA SER A 47 73.20 -4.47 -12.32
C SER A 47 72.71 -5.92 -12.25
N GLY A 48 73.33 -6.84 -12.99
CA GLY A 48 73.00 -8.27 -12.96
C GLY A 48 71.71 -8.64 -13.72
N ALA A 49 71.26 -9.88 -13.53
CA ALA A 49 70.15 -10.46 -14.29
C ALA A 49 68.79 -9.79 -14.03
N TYR A 50 68.63 -9.13 -12.88
CA TYR A 50 67.38 -8.48 -12.46
C TYR A 50 67.47 -6.95 -12.50
N PHE A 51 68.36 -6.41 -13.33
CA PHE A 51 68.52 -4.97 -13.55
C PHE A 51 67.19 -4.26 -13.79
N GLY A 52 66.98 -3.15 -13.10
CA GLY A 52 65.78 -2.32 -13.22
C GLY A 52 64.59 -2.81 -12.38
N GLN A 53 64.67 -3.98 -11.74
CA GLN A 53 63.65 -4.36 -10.77
C GLN A 53 63.75 -3.48 -9.53
N ALA A 54 62.60 -2.99 -9.08
CA ALA A 54 62.44 -2.24 -7.86
C ALA A 54 61.45 -2.94 -6.94
N ARG A 55 61.73 -2.97 -5.64
CA ARG A 55 60.89 -3.59 -4.62
C ARG A 55 60.88 -2.74 -3.36
N ASP A 56 59.70 -2.64 -2.76
CA ASP A 56 59.58 -2.08 -1.41
C ASP A 56 60.31 -2.98 -0.42
N ILE A 57 60.98 -2.36 0.53
CA ILE A 57 61.68 -3.06 1.61
C ILE A 57 60.67 -3.25 2.75
N ASP A 58 60.46 -4.50 3.15
CA ASP A 58 59.56 -4.89 4.22
C ASP A 58 60.35 -5.53 5.37
N GLY A 59 60.54 -4.73 6.42
CA GLY A 59 61.28 -5.11 7.62
C GLY A 59 62.71 -4.59 7.67
N THR A 60 63.36 -4.89 8.80
CA THR A 60 64.63 -4.25 9.17
C THR A 60 65.78 -4.60 8.23
N THR A 61 66.50 -3.59 7.75
CA THR A 61 67.66 -3.76 6.86
C THR A 61 68.99 -3.98 7.58
N THR A 62 69.12 -5.03 8.39
CA THR A 62 70.39 -5.36 9.07
C THR A 62 71.20 -6.38 8.29
N GLY A 63 72.00 -5.90 7.33
CA GLY A 63 72.86 -6.75 6.49
C GLY A 63 72.13 -7.47 5.35
N THR A 64 70.79 -7.44 5.36
CA THR A 64 69.92 -8.04 4.35
C THR A 64 68.80 -7.07 4.03
N VAL A 65 68.44 -6.94 2.76
CA VAL A 65 67.20 -6.32 2.30
C VAL A 65 66.20 -7.44 2.05
N ASN A 66 65.06 -7.36 2.73
CA ASN A 66 63.93 -8.25 2.54
C ASN A 66 62.86 -7.48 1.75
N PRO A 67 62.68 -7.74 0.46
CA PRO A 67 61.64 -7.07 -0.31
C PRO A 67 60.25 -7.65 0.04
N THR A 68 59.22 -6.81 0.05
CA THR A 68 57.81 -7.25 0.25
C THR A 68 57.38 -8.29 -0.79
N THR A 69 57.89 -8.16 -2.01
CA THR A 69 57.71 -9.14 -3.09
C THR A 69 59.07 -9.52 -3.65
N ALA A 70 59.31 -10.81 -3.84
CA ALA A 70 60.61 -11.31 -4.28
C ALA A 70 61.08 -10.66 -5.59
N PHE A 71 62.41 -10.51 -5.72
CA PHE A 71 63.02 -10.32 -7.02
C PHE A 71 62.79 -11.58 -7.86
N GLY A 72 62.77 -11.48 -9.18
CA GLY A 72 62.41 -12.61 -10.08
C GLY A 72 63.27 -13.89 -9.97
N GLY A 73 64.23 -13.92 -9.04
CA GLY A 73 65.02 -15.05 -8.59
C GLY A 73 66.21 -14.56 -7.74
N GLN A 74 67.16 -15.45 -7.48
CA GLN A 74 68.31 -15.18 -6.61
C GLN A 74 69.13 -13.96 -7.00
N ILE A 75 69.29 -13.00 -6.09
CA ILE A 75 70.24 -11.90 -6.27
C ILE A 75 71.64 -12.40 -5.91
N LEU A 76 72.50 -12.53 -6.91
CA LEU A 76 73.87 -13.03 -6.74
C LEU A 76 74.80 -11.96 -6.16
N ARG A 77 75.84 -12.40 -5.46
CA ARG A 77 76.95 -11.58 -4.97
C ARG A 77 77.56 -10.74 -6.09
N GLY A 78 77.92 -9.50 -5.78
CA GLY A 78 78.47 -8.55 -6.75
C GLY A 78 77.41 -7.79 -7.54
N THR A 79 76.13 -8.10 -7.36
CA THR A 79 75.03 -7.29 -7.89
C THR A 79 74.98 -5.95 -7.16
N THR A 80 75.00 -4.86 -7.92
CA THR A 80 74.85 -3.48 -7.42
C THR A 80 73.38 -3.11 -7.28
N PHE A 81 73.07 -2.28 -6.30
CA PHE A 81 71.72 -1.79 -6.05
C PHE A 81 71.76 -0.40 -5.41
N VAL A 82 70.62 0.28 -5.44
CA VAL A 82 70.40 1.52 -4.71
C VAL A 82 69.14 1.40 -3.86
N ILE A 83 69.11 2.08 -2.72
CA ILE A 83 67.90 2.28 -1.92
C ILE A 83 67.50 3.74 -2.09
N VAL A 84 66.28 3.97 -2.55
CA VAL A 84 65.74 5.33 -2.75
C VAL A 84 64.67 5.63 -1.71
N ALA A 85 64.67 6.86 -1.19
CA ALA A 85 63.72 7.37 -0.19
C ALA A 85 62.34 7.66 -0.82
N LEU A 86 61.79 6.70 -1.56
CA LEU A 86 60.44 6.74 -2.12
C LEU A 86 59.60 5.70 -1.38
N ARG A 87 58.68 6.17 -0.54
CA ARG A 87 57.67 5.33 0.12
C ARG A 87 56.47 5.27 -0.81
N LEU A 88 56.22 4.14 -1.45
CA LEU A 88 55.26 4.10 -2.56
C LEU A 88 53.81 3.82 -2.21
N THR A 89 53.45 3.43 -0.96
CA THR A 89 52.06 3.26 -0.43
C THR A 89 51.87 2.31 0.77
N PRO A 90 52.73 1.30 1.08
CA PRO A 90 52.33 0.21 2.00
C PRO A 90 51.94 0.64 3.41
N ALA A 91 52.67 1.58 4.01
CA ALA A 91 52.37 2.06 5.36
C ALA A 91 51.04 2.84 5.42
N GLU A 92 50.73 3.61 4.38
CA GLU A 92 49.48 4.38 4.30
C GLU A 92 48.29 3.46 4.05
N VAL A 93 48.47 2.44 3.20
CA VAL A 93 47.45 1.41 2.94
C VAL A 93 47.18 0.59 4.21
N ALA A 94 48.22 0.13 4.90
CA ALA A 94 48.08 -0.59 6.17
C ALA A 94 47.36 0.25 7.23
N ALA A 95 47.62 1.56 7.28
CA ALA A 95 46.92 2.47 8.19
C ALA A 95 45.44 2.65 7.82
N ILE A 96 45.09 2.59 6.52
CA ILE A 96 43.70 2.62 6.05
C ILE A 96 42.99 1.30 6.37
N GLU A 97 43.63 0.16 6.10
CA GLU A 97 43.09 -1.17 6.44
C GLU A 97 42.81 -1.28 7.94
N ALA A 98 43.75 -0.84 8.79
CA ALA A 98 43.56 -0.80 10.23
C ALA A 98 42.36 0.06 10.68
N LYS A 99 42.08 1.18 9.99
CA LYS A 99 40.90 2.01 10.26
C LYS A 99 39.60 1.35 9.79
N LEU A 100 39.63 0.64 8.66
CA LEU A 100 38.48 -0.08 8.12
C LEU A 100 38.13 -1.32 8.96
N ASP A 101 39.12 -1.99 9.54
CA ASP A 101 38.95 -3.18 10.38
C ASP A 101 38.69 -2.84 11.87
N HIS A 102 38.82 -1.57 12.26
CA HIS A 102 38.67 -1.18 13.65
C HIS A 102 37.26 -1.49 14.19
N ALA A 103 37.18 -2.27 15.28
CA ALA A 103 35.91 -2.76 15.82
C ALA A 103 34.89 -1.67 16.21
N SER A 104 35.35 -0.48 16.62
CA SER A 104 34.48 0.60 17.10
C SER A 104 34.06 1.64 16.04
N HIS A 105 34.76 1.71 14.89
CA HIS A 105 34.50 2.76 13.89
C HIS A 105 34.74 2.32 12.43
N GLY A 106 35.19 1.09 12.22
CA GLY A 106 35.35 0.48 10.91
C GLY A 106 34.06 -0.21 10.44
N LEU A 107 34.20 -1.09 9.45
CA LEU A 107 33.10 -1.79 8.79
C LEU A 107 32.35 -2.74 9.73
N ALA A 108 33.05 -3.34 10.70
CA ALA A 108 32.44 -4.18 11.73
C ALA A 108 31.43 -3.40 12.61
N ALA A 109 31.76 -2.15 12.98
CA ALA A 109 30.86 -1.29 13.74
C ALA A 109 29.60 -0.94 12.94
N LEU A 110 29.78 -0.60 11.65
CA LEU A 110 28.67 -0.29 10.76
C LEU A 110 27.76 -1.51 10.54
N LYS A 111 28.33 -2.70 10.36
CA LYS A 111 27.61 -3.97 10.29
C LYS A 111 26.74 -4.18 11.53
N ALA A 112 27.29 -3.97 12.72
CA ALA A 112 26.55 -4.11 13.97
C ALA A 112 25.40 -3.10 14.10
N LEU A 113 25.62 -1.84 13.71
CA LEU A 113 24.56 -0.83 13.67
C LEU A 113 23.45 -1.18 12.68
N ILE A 114 23.80 -1.67 11.50
CA ILE A 114 22.84 -2.13 10.49
C ILE A 114 22.04 -3.32 11.01
N ASP A 115 22.70 -4.30 11.64
CA ASP A 115 22.03 -5.45 12.23
C ASP A 115 21.07 -5.02 13.35
N ALA A 116 21.44 -4.02 14.16
CA ALA A 116 20.57 -3.47 15.21
C ALA A 116 19.36 -2.71 14.63
N ILE A 117 19.56 -1.88 13.60
CA ILE A 117 18.45 -1.21 12.89
C ILE A 117 17.54 -2.26 12.27
N LYS A 118 18.10 -3.26 11.60
CA LYS A 118 17.33 -4.35 10.99
C LYS A 118 16.52 -5.10 12.04
N ALA A 119 17.11 -5.41 13.18
CA ALA A 119 16.41 -6.05 14.29
C ALA A 119 15.22 -5.19 14.75
N VAL A 120 15.41 -3.87 14.90
CA VAL A 120 14.31 -2.95 15.22
C VAL A 120 13.26 -2.96 14.11
N THR A 121 13.63 -2.85 12.84
CA THR A 121 12.66 -2.79 11.74
C THR A 121 11.95 -4.11 11.47
N ASP A 122 12.58 -5.25 11.71
CA ASP A 122 11.97 -6.58 11.59
C ASP A 122 10.93 -6.81 12.71
N VAL A 123 11.12 -6.18 13.88
CA VAL A 123 10.15 -6.22 14.98
C VAL A 123 9.20 -5.03 15.02
N ILE A 124 9.39 -4.00 14.20
CA ILE A 124 8.31 -3.05 13.87
C ILE A 124 7.30 -3.93 13.17
N PRO A 125 6.24 -4.34 13.87
CA PRO A 125 5.29 -5.18 13.23
C PRO A 125 4.57 -4.26 12.21
N ASP A 126 4.10 -4.78 11.08
CA ASP A 126 2.71 -4.41 10.80
C ASP A 126 2.01 -4.84 12.07
N ALA A 127 1.71 -3.91 12.99
CA ALA A 127 1.44 -4.17 14.41
C ALA A 127 0.11 -4.90 14.65
N GLY A 128 -0.27 -5.77 13.71
CA GLY A 128 -1.63 -6.12 13.40
C GLY A 128 -2.48 -4.89 13.11
N ALA A 129 -1.97 -3.65 13.17
CA ALA A 129 -2.81 -2.47 13.14
C ALA A 129 -3.44 -2.31 11.76
N LEU A 130 -2.66 -2.52 10.70
CA LEU A 130 -3.18 -2.46 9.34
C LEU A 130 -3.99 -3.71 9.02
N THR A 131 -3.55 -4.89 9.47
CA THR A 131 -4.29 -6.16 9.31
C THR A 131 -5.63 -6.18 10.07
N ALA A 132 -5.69 -5.64 11.28
CA ALA A 132 -6.88 -5.54 12.12
C ALA A 132 -7.81 -4.43 11.61
N LEU A 133 -7.26 -3.33 11.12
CA LEU A 133 -8.03 -2.32 10.40
C LEU A 133 -8.64 -2.92 9.13
N LEU A 134 -7.88 -3.70 8.36
CA LEU A 134 -8.38 -4.40 7.17
C LEU A 134 -9.48 -5.40 7.54
N THR A 135 -9.31 -6.16 8.63
CA THR A 135 -10.32 -7.10 9.15
C THR A 135 -11.58 -6.39 9.63
N SER A 136 -11.43 -5.25 10.30
CA SER A 136 -12.56 -4.42 10.76
C SER A 136 -13.30 -3.81 9.57
N ILE A 137 -12.57 -3.29 8.57
CA ILE A 137 -13.14 -2.77 7.32
C ILE A 137 -13.85 -3.88 6.56
N ALA A 138 -13.28 -5.09 6.48
CA ALA A 138 -13.94 -6.24 5.87
C ALA A 138 -15.25 -6.57 6.61
N SER A 139 -15.23 -6.64 7.94
CA SER A 139 -16.43 -6.91 8.75
C SER A 139 -17.50 -5.82 8.60
N ILE A 140 -17.10 -4.55 8.43
CA ILE A 140 -18.01 -3.42 8.19
C ILE A 140 -18.62 -3.48 6.78
N LEU A 141 -17.80 -3.75 5.77
CA LEU A 141 -18.24 -3.79 4.37
C LEU A 141 -19.08 -5.03 4.06
N GLU A 142 -18.85 -6.12 4.77
CA GLU A 142 -19.51 -7.40 4.54
C GLU A 142 -20.85 -7.52 5.28
N ASP A 143 -21.16 -6.65 6.26
CA ASP A 143 -22.33 -6.79 7.15
C ASP A 143 -22.52 -8.23 7.67
N THR A 144 -21.49 -9.08 7.69
CA THR A 144 -21.58 -10.51 8.05
C THR A 144 -22.74 -11.32 7.45
N GLU A 145 -23.51 -10.80 6.48
CA GLU A 145 -24.74 -11.36 5.89
C GLU A 145 -25.81 -11.92 6.87
N THR A 146 -25.62 -11.83 8.19
CA THR A 146 -26.47 -12.51 9.18
C THR A 146 -27.48 -11.58 9.84
N THR A 147 -27.18 -10.28 9.95
CA THR A 147 -28.03 -9.37 10.73
C THR A 147 -29.03 -8.64 9.85
N LEU A 148 -28.60 -7.82 8.89
CA LEU A 148 -29.55 -7.11 8.03
C LEU A 148 -30.36 -8.05 7.14
N PRO A 149 -29.78 -9.07 6.47
CA PRO A 149 -30.58 -9.99 5.67
C PRO A 149 -31.63 -10.75 6.49
N ALA A 150 -31.30 -11.16 7.72
CA ALA A 150 -32.27 -11.82 8.61
C ALA A 150 -33.37 -10.87 9.11
N ILE A 151 -33.01 -9.62 9.44
CA ILE A 151 -33.98 -8.60 9.83
C ILE A 151 -34.90 -8.28 8.64
N LEU A 152 -34.36 -8.11 7.43
CA LEU A 152 -35.14 -7.87 6.22
C LEU A 152 -36.06 -9.04 5.89
N ALA A 153 -35.60 -10.28 6.04
CA ALA A 153 -36.43 -11.48 5.87
C ALA A 153 -37.55 -11.53 6.93
N THR A 154 -37.26 -11.16 8.18
CA THR A 154 -38.26 -11.09 9.25
C THR A 154 -39.30 -10.02 8.97
N ILE A 155 -38.88 -8.82 8.55
CA ILE A 155 -39.79 -7.72 8.19
C ILE A 155 -40.65 -8.11 6.99
N ALA A 156 -40.08 -8.73 5.96
CA ALA A 156 -40.82 -9.24 4.81
C ALA A 156 -41.91 -10.23 5.26
N GLY A 157 -41.57 -11.18 6.15
CA GLY A 157 -42.54 -12.11 6.72
C GLY A 157 -43.65 -11.43 7.53
N TYR A 158 -43.36 -10.35 8.27
CA TYR A 158 -44.40 -9.58 8.95
C TYR A 158 -45.33 -8.87 7.96
N ILE A 159 -44.77 -8.23 6.94
CA ILE A 159 -45.54 -7.53 5.89
C ILE A 159 -46.43 -8.52 5.15
N ASP A 160 -45.90 -9.67 4.73
CA ASP A 160 -46.67 -10.69 4.00
C ASP A 160 -47.87 -11.18 4.81
N ASN A 161 -47.68 -11.43 6.11
CA ASN A 161 -48.77 -11.86 7.01
C ASN A 161 -49.82 -10.76 7.24
N GLU A 162 -49.40 -9.52 7.45
CA GLU A 162 -50.31 -8.40 7.62
C GLU A 162 -51.13 -8.12 6.35
N VAL A 163 -50.49 -8.17 5.17
CA VAL A 163 -51.15 -8.02 3.87
C VAL A 163 -52.17 -9.13 3.66
N ALA A 164 -51.79 -10.40 3.89
CA ALA A 164 -52.72 -11.53 3.76
C ALA A 164 -53.94 -11.40 4.70
N ALA A 165 -53.73 -10.90 5.93
CA ALA A 165 -54.83 -10.67 6.87
C ALA A 165 -55.75 -9.52 6.43
N ILE A 166 -55.22 -8.48 5.81
CA ILE A 166 -56.00 -7.38 5.22
C ILE A 166 -56.81 -7.87 4.03
N GLU A 167 -56.19 -8.60 3.11
CA GLU A 167 -56.85 -9.21 1.95
C GLU A 167 -58.00 -10.11 2.39
N ALA A 168 -57.78 -10.99 3.38
CA ALA A 168 -58.83 -11.86 3.91
C ALA A 168 -60.03 -11.07 4.49
N LYS A 169 -59.79 -9.92 5.13
CA LYS A 169 -60.88 -9.05 5.63
C LYS A 169 -61.60 -8.33 4.50
N LEU A 170 -60.89 -7.92 3.46
CA LEU A 170 -61.47 -7.26 2.28
C LEU A 170 -62.29 -8.24 1.42
N ASP A 171 -61.84 -9.49 1.31
CA ASP A 171 -62.50 -10.55 0.54
C ASP A 171 -63.65 -11.22 1.29
N SER A 172 -63.81 -10.93 2.59
CA SER A 172 -64.86 -11.51 3.42
C SER A 172 -66.26 -11.22 2.84
N PRO A 173 -67.07 -12.25 2.51
CA PRO A 173 -68.42 -12.04 2.01
C PRO A 173 -69.39 -11.55 3.08
N ALA A 174 -69.01 -11.61 4.36
CA ALA A 174 -69.84 -11.18 5.47
C ALA A 174 -69.69 -9.69 5.82
N HIS A 175 -68.48 -9.14 5.62
CA HIS A 175 -68.14 -7.77 6.06
C HIS A 175 -67.12 -7.04 5.17
N GLY A 176 -66.60 -7.69 4.14
CA GLY A 176 -65.68 -7.11 3.16
C GLY A 176 -66.40 -6.43 1.99
N LEU A 177 -65.68 -6.27 0.88
CA LEU A 177 -66.16 -5.53 -0.29
C LEU A 177 -67.40 -6.17 -0.92
N ALA A 178 -67.46 -7.51 -0.97
CA ALA A 178 -68.62 -8.24 -1.50
C ALA A 178 -69.90 -7.99 -0.68
N ALA A 179 -69.78 -7.87 0.65
CA ALA A 179 -70.89 -7.54 1.54
C ALA A 179 -71.43 -6.13 1.24
N LEU A 180 -70.53 -5.16 1.07
CA LEU A 180 -70.88 -3.78 0.71
C LEU A 180 -71.54 -3.70 -0.68
N GLN A 181 -71.02 -4.44 -1.66
CA GLN A 181 -71.64 -4.54 -2.99
C GLN A 181 -73.06 -5.11 -2.92
N THR A 182 -73.26 -6.14 -2.10
CA THR A 182 -74.58 -6.75 -1.87
C THR A 182 -75.55 -5.75 -1.23
N LEU A 183 -75.11 -5.05 -0.19
CA LEU A 183 -75.92 -4.02 0.47
C LEU A 183 -76.27 -2.87 -0.48
N LEU A 184 -75.30 -2.40 -1.28
CA LEU A 184 -75.53 -1.36 -2.28
C LEU A 184 -76.58 -1.81 -3.31
N ALA A 185 -76.45 -3.03 -3.83
CA ALA A 185 -77.43 -3.60 -4.74
C ALA A 185 -78.83 -3.66 -4.12
N ALA A 186 -78.95 -4.06 -2.85
CA ALA A 186 -80.22 -4.09 -2.14
C ALA A 186 -80.83 -2.69 -1.94
N ILE A 187 -80.03 -1.68 -1.61
CA ILE A 187 -80.48 -0.29 -1.48
C ILE A 187 -80.95 0.27 -2.84
N THR A 188 -80.17 0.04 -3.90
CA THR A 188 -80.56 0.43 -5.26
C THR A 188 -81.86 -0.24 -5.71
N ALA A 189 -82.12 -1.48 -5.26
CA ALA A 189 -83.37 -2.18 -5.52
C ALA A 189 -84.55 -1.71 -4.64
N ALA A 190 -84.28 -1.27 -3.40
CA ALA A 190 -85.31 -0.89 -2.41
C ALA A 190 -85.80 0.56 -2.55
N GLY A 191 -84.96 1.47 -3.06
CA GLY A 191 -85.41 2.84 -3.38
C GLY A 191 -86.37 2.83 -4.57
N PRO A 192 -87.43 3.68 -4.59
CA PRO A 192 -88.20 3.83 -5.82
C PRO A 192 -87.25 4.40 -6.88
N THR A 193 -87.05 3.66 -7.97
CA THR A 193 -86.30 4.16 -9.12
C THR A 193 -86.89 5.51 -9.55
N ASN A 194 -86.08 6.38 -10.17
CA ASN A 194 -86.61 7.62 -10.76
C ASN A 194 -87.83 7.33 -11.68
N ALA A 195 -87.87 6.16 -12.31
CA ALA A 195 -89.02 5.70 -13.09
C ALA A 195 -90.28 5.46 -12.24
N GLN A 196 -90.15 4.84 -11.07
CA GLN A 196 -91.28 4.62 -10.14
C GLN A 196 -91.74 5.92 -9.48
N LEU A 197 -90.82 6.84 -9.12
CA LEU A 197 -91.19 8.18 -8.66
C LEU A 197 -91.90 8.97 -9.76
N ASN A 198 -91.40 8.94 -10.99
CA ASN A 198 -92.05 9.60 -12.13
C ASN A 198 -93.42 9.01 -12.43
N THR A 199 -93.59 7.69 -12.30
CA THR A 199 -94.89 7.03 -12.44
C THR A 199 -95.85 7.44 -11.33
N ALA A 200 -95.39 7.49 -10.07
CA ALA A 200 -96.19 7.96 -8.95
C ALA A 200 -96.57 9.44 -9.09
N ILE A 201 -95.64 10.30 -9.52
CA ILE A 201 -95.91 11.71 -9.83
C ILE A 201 -96.95 11.81 -10.94
N ALA A 202 -96.79 11.07 -12.05
CA ALA A 202 -97.76 11.08 -13.14
C ALA A 202 -99.15 10.61 -12.70
N LEU A 203 -99.24 9.60 -11.83
CA LEU A 203 -100.51 9.15 -11.23
C LEU A 203 -101.10 10.21 -10.30
N ILE A 204 -100.29 10.89 -9.49
CA ILE A 204 -100.72 12.02 -8.65
C ILE A 204 -101.23 13.17 -9.53
N THR A 205 -100.52 13.52 -10.61
CA THR A 205 -100.97 14.54 -11.59
C THR A 205 -102.31 14.14 -12.19
N ALA A 206 -102.44 12.91 -12.69
CA ALA A 206 -103.69 12.42 -13.28
C ALA A 206 -104.86 12.37 -12.29
N VAL A 207 -104.63 12.03 -11.03
CA VAL A 207 -105.65 12.11 -9.98
C VAL A 207 -105.98 13.56 -9.68
N THR A 208 -104.99 14.45 -9.57
CA THR A 208 -105.20 15.89 -9.34
C THR A 208 -106.03 16.52 -10.46
N ASP A 209 -105.79 16.14 -11.71
CA ASP A 209 -106.57 16.58 -12.87
C ASP A 209 -108.02 16.03 -12.86
N ASN A 210 -108.26 14.92 -12.14
CA ASN A 210 -109.56 14.24 -12.05
C ASN A 210 -110.20 14.35 -10.66
N LEU A 211 -109.67 15.16 -9.74
CA LEU A 211 -110.33 15.38 -8.45
C LEU A 211 -111.71 15.96 -8.75
N PRO A 212 -112.79 15.42 -8.15
CA PRO A 212 -114.13 15.91 -8.39
C PRO A 212 -114.16 17.35 -7.97
N ASP A 213 -114.26 18.22 -8.96
CA ASP A 213 -114.62 19.58 -8.67
C ASP A 213 -116.00 19.54 -8.03
N ALA A 214 -116.09 19.89 -6.74
CA ALA A 214 -117.34 19.98 -6.00
C ALA A 214 -118.20 21.18 -6.45
N GLY A 215 -118.14 21.50 -7.75
CA GLY A 215 -118.77 22.61 -8.42
C GLY A 215 -118.00 23.93 -8.36
N VAL A 216 -116.83 24.03 -7.72
CA VAL A 216 -116.11 25.30 -7.50
C VAL A 216 -115.33 25.75 -8.74
N LEU A 217 -114.55 24.87 -9.34
CA LEU A 217 -113.77 25.13 -10.56
C LEU A 217 -114.67 25.15 -11.81
N SER A 218 -115.70 24.32 -11.85
CA SER A 218 -116.69 24.22 -12.92
C SER A 218 -117.64 25.41 -12.89
N SER A 219 -118.08 25.88 -11.71
CA SER A 219 -118.86 27.13 -11.60
C SER A 219 -118.03 28.33 -12.01
N LEU A 220 -116.76 28.42 -11.60
CA LEU A 220 -115.87 29.49 -12.02
C LEU A 220 -115.65 29.50 -13.55
N ALA A 221 -115.53 28.32 -14.17
CA ALA A 221 -115.39 28.20 -15.62
C ALA A 221 -116.71 28.54 -16.37
N GLN A 222 -117.86 28.16 -15.80
CA GLN A 222 -119.18 28.44 -16.36
C GLN A 222 -119.54 29.93 -16.23
N ASP A 223 -119.28 30.54 -15.08
CA ASP A 223 -119.43 31.98 -14.83
C ASP A 223 -118.57 32.81 -15.80
N ALA A 224 -117.33 32.36 -16.05
CA ALA A 224 -116.45 33.00 -17.04
C ALA A 224 -116.97 32.88 -18.49
N THR A 225 -117.69 31.80 -18.81
CA THR A 225 -118.23 31.56 -20.15
C THR A 225 -119.50 32.39 -20.39
N VAL A 226 -120.43 32.41 -19.42
CA VAL A 226 -121.65 33.23 -19.47
C VAL A 226 -121.32 34.72 -19.54
N ALA A 227 -120.30 35.17 -18.80
CA ALA A 227 -119.82 36.56 -18.86
C ALA A 227 -119.28 36.96 -20.24
N LYS A 228 -118.80 36.01 -21.06
CA LYS A 228 -118.24 36.26 -22.39
C LYS A 228 -119.31 36.39 -23.48
N GLU A 229 -120.41 35.64 -23.35
CA GLU A 229 -121.52 35.65 -24.30
C GLU A 229 -122.52 36.79 -24.04
N ALA A 230 -122.49 37.37 -22.83
CA ALA A 230 -123.27 38.54 -22.44
C ALA A 230 -122.73 39.89 -22.99
N THR A 231 -121.80 39.88 -23.95
CA THR A 231 -121.27 41.01 -24.76
C THR A 231 -121.16 40.60 -26.21
#